data_AF-A0A3B8IQA8-F1
#
_entry.id   AF-A0A3B8IQA8-F1
#
_cell.length_a   1.000
_cell.length_b   1.000
_cell.length_c   1.000
_cell.angle_alpha   90.00
_cell.angle_beta   90.00
_cell.angle_gamma   90.00
#
_symmetry.space_group_name_H-M   'P 1'
#
loop_
_entity.id
_entity.type
_entity.pdbx_description
1 polymer ?
#
loop_
_entity_poly.entity_id
_entity_poly.type
_entity_poly.pdbx_seq_one_letter_code
_entity_poly.pdbx_strand_id
1 'polypeptide(L)'
;MQNLKTIFTLVLCTLLTSCSPKWINGGWTGTGYQVDGNTWEVNMYADWDTGFEITYPDLSCGGVWDLTSQERIHLFFRETIEYGQDNCDQGLEVRVKRISKDKIEVEYWVASYTLDEPIATAQLTRIPQGQ
;
A
#
# COMPACT_ATOMS: atom_id res chain seq x y z
N MET A 1 -28.09 28.14 47.79
CA MET A 1 -26.95 28.74 47.04
C MET A 1 -25.87 27.68 46.92
N GLN A 2 -25.71 27.14 45.71
CA GLN A 2 -24.79 26.06 45.37
C GLN A 2 -23.36 26.60 45.28
N ASN A 3 -22.37 25.92 45.86
CA ASN A 3 -20.95 26.16 45.56
C ASN A 3 -20.38 24.87 44.97
N LEU A 4 -20.46 24.82 43.63
CA LEU A 4 -19.95 23.74 42.79
C LEU A 4 -18.42 23.84 42.73
N LYS A 5 -17.73 22.87 43.32
CA LYS A 5 -16.27 22.77 43.21
C LYS A 5 -15.94 22.28 41.80
N THR A 6 -15.49 23.20 40.94
CA THR A 6 -14.96 22.93 39.61
C THR A 6 -13.72 22.04 39.73
N ILE A 7 -13.86 20.77 39.37
CA ILE A 7 -12.74 19.84 39.23
C ILE A 7 -12.17 20.04 37.82
N PHE A 8 -10.95 20.56 37.76
CA PHE A 8 -10.20 20.77 36.52
C PHE A 8 -9.62 19.43 36.06
N THR A 9 -10.34 18.72 35.18
CA THR A 9 -9.86 17.45 34.61
C THR A 9 -8.72 17.75 33.65
N LEU A 10 -7.50 17.37 34.02
CA LEU A 10 -6.31 17.46 33.18
C LEU A 10 -6.47 16.45 32.03
N VAL A 11 -6.94 16.93 30.87
CA VAL A 11 -6.98 16.14 29.64
C VAL A 11 -5.53 15.98 29.17
N LEU A 12 -4.90 14.87 29.56
CA LEU A 12 -3.63 14.42 29.03
C LEU A 12 -3.87 14.09 27.55
N CYS A 13 -3.61 15.05 26.67
CA CYS A 13 -3.66 14.87 25.23
C CYS A 13 -2.51 13.92 24.85
N THR A 14 -2.78 12.62 24.89
CA THR A 14 -1.87 11.60 24.37
C THR A 14 -1.71 11.88 22.89
N LEU A 15 -0.56 12.45 22.53
CA LEU A 15 -0.13 12.63 21.15
C LEU A 15 -0.12 11.24 20.49
N LEU A 16 -1.16 10.93 19.73
CA LEU A 16 -1.19 9.81 18.80
C LEU A 16 -0.22 10.14 17.68
N THR A 17 1.08 9.95 17.94
CA THR A 17 2.10 9.96 16.90
C THR A 17 1.84 8.72 16.05
N SER A 18 1.10 8.91 14.96
CA SER A 18 1.00 7.94 13.87
C SER A 18 2.41 7.69 13.36
N CYS A 19 3.03 6.61 13.83
CA CYS A 19 4.36 6.21 13.37
C CYS A 19 4.18 5.43 12.07
N SER A 20 4.58 6.04 10.96
CA SER A 20 4.54 5.38 9.66
C SER A 20 5.36 4.09 9.69
N PRO A 21 4.81 2.95 9.24
CA PRO A 21 5.52 1.69 9.32
C PRO A 21 6.74 1.68 8.39
N LYS A 22 7.93 1.84 8.97
CA LYS A 22 9.22 1.82 8.24
C LYS A 22 9.53 0.49 7.54
N TRP A 23 8.75 -0.56 7.79
CA TRP A 23 8.98 -1.86 7.19
C TRP A 23 8.74 -1.87 5.68
N ILE A 24 7.94 -0.94 5.14
CA ILE A 24 7.66 -0.90 3.70
C ILE A 24 8.76 -0.19 2.91
N ASN A 25 9.59 0.66 3.53
CA ASN A 25 10.54 1.49 2.79
C ASN A 25 11.57 0.66 2.00
N GLY A 26 11.97 1.19 0.84
CA GLY A 26 12.96 0.63 -0.07
C GLY A 26 12.34 0.00 -1.31
N GLY A 27 13.20 -0.68 -2.07
CA GLY A 27 12.81 -1.37 -3.30
C GLY A 27 12.25 -2.77 -3.04
N TRP A 28 11.27 -3.15 -3.85
CA TRP A 28 10.65 -4.47 -3.87
C TRP A 28 10.44 -4.92 -5.30
N THR A 29 10.58 -6.22 -5.54
CA THR A 29 10.35 -6.83 -6.85
C THR A 29 9.67 -8.18 -6.70
N GLY A 30 8.89 -8.58 -7.69
CA GLY A 30 8.25 -9.89 -7.69
C GLY A 30 7.32 -10.09 -8.87
N THR A 31 6.36 -10.99 -8.67
CA THR A 31 5.46 -11.44 -9.74
C THR A 31 4.01 -11.23 -9.32
N GLY A 32 3.24 -10.61 -10.21
CA GLY A 32 1.79 -10.55 -10.18
C GLY A 32 1.16 -11.76 -10.86
N TYR A 33 -0.03 -12.14 -10.39
CA TYR A 33 -0.82 -13.28 -10.85
C TYR A 33 -2.27 -12.82 -11.01
N GLN A 34 -2.77 -12.79 -12.24
CA GLN A 34 -4.17 -12.50 -12.56
C GLN A 34 -5.02 -13.75 -12.36
N VAL A 35 -6.31 -13.57 -12.07
CA VAL A 35 -7.29 -14.68 -11.98
C VAL A 35 -7.41 -15.53 -13.26
N ASP A 36 -7.04 -15.00 -14.42
CA ASP A 36 -7.06 -15.74 -15.70
C ASP A 36 -5.78 -16.57 -15.95
N GLY A 37 -4.80 -16.50 -15.03
CA GLY A 37 -3.54 -17.22 -15.09
C GLY A 37 -2.37 -16.43 -15.70
N ASN A 38 -2.59 -15.22 -16.19
CA ASN A 38 -1.50 -14.36 -16.67
C ASN A 38 -0.62 -13.87 -15.52
N THR A 39 0.66 -13.62 -15.81
CA THR A 39 1.65 -13.12 -14.84
C THR A 39 2.45 -11.95 -15.40
N TRP A 40 2.90 -11.06 -14.52
CA TRP A 40 3.75 -9.92 -14.88
C TRP A 40 4.75 -9.61 -13.78
N GLU A 41 5.86 -8.99 -14.15
CA GLU A 41 6.82 -8.40 -13.23
C GLU A 41 6.24 -7.16 -12.54
N VAL A 42 6.50 -7.04 -11.24
CA VAL A 42 6.10 -5.90 -10.41
C VAL A 42 7.33 -5.36 -9.71
N ASN A 43 7.63 -4.08 -9.93
CA ASN A 43 8.71 -3.37 -9.26
C ASN A 43 8.15 -2.15 -8.52
N MET A 44 8.42 -2.07 -7.22
CA MET A 44 7.94 -0.99 -6.36
C MET A 44 9.11 -0.33 -5.65
N TYR A 45 9.08 1.01 -5.58
CA TYR A 45 9.92 1.76 -4.65
C TYR A 45 9.02 2.50 -3.66
N ALA A 46 9.20 2.23 -2.37
CA ALA A 46 8.40 2.83 -1.32
C ALA A 46 9.25 3.73 -0.44
N ASP A 47 8.80 4.97 -0.25
CA ASP A 47 9.37 5.94 0.67
C ASP A 47 8.24 6.77 1.28
N TRP A 48 8.26 6.98 2.59
CA TRP A 48 7.23 7.77 3.25
C TRP A 48 7.31 9.26 2.95
N ASP A 49 8.49 9.74 2.56
CA ASP A 49 8.75 11.15 2.26
C ASP A 49 8.54 11.46 0.77
N THR A 50 8.83 10.51 -0.13
CA THR A 50 8.69 10.73 -1.59
C THR A 50 7.53 10.00 -2.25
N GLY A 51 6.95 8.99 -1.61
CA GLY A 51 5.78 8.26 -2.11
C GLY A 51 6.05 6.80 -2.48
N PHE A 52 5.06 6.18 -3.12
CA PHE A 52 5.06 4.77 -3.50
C PHE A 52 4.97 4.68 -5.01
N GLU A 53 6.10 4.45 -5.66
CA GLU A 53 6.18 4.29 -7.11
C GLU A 53 6.05 2.81 -7.48
N ILE A 54 5.27 2.53 -8.52
CA ILE A 54 5.02 1.19 -9.03
C ILE A 54 5.27 1.14 -10.53
N THR A 55 5.91 0.07 -10.98
CA THR A 55 6.15 -0.19 -12.41
C THR A 55 5.87 -1.64 -12.74
N TYR A 56 5.32 -1.85 -13.92
CA TYR A 56 4.97 -3.15 -14.48
C TYR A 56 5.68 -3.31 -15.83
N PRO A 57 6.97 -3.71 -15.84
CA PRO A 57 7.80 -3.69 -17.05
C PRO A 57 7.23 -4.47 -18.22
N ASP A 58 6.72 -5.67 -17.97
CA ASP A 58 6.13 -6.54 -19.01
C ASP A 58 4.93 -5.91 -19.71
N LEU A 59 4.19 -5.06 -18.98
CA LEU A 59 3.01 -4.35 -19.46
C LEU A 59 3.34 -2.95 -19.99
N SER A 60 4.60 -2.51 -19.84
CA SER A 60 5.05 -1.16 -20.23
C SER A 60 4.18 -0.05 -19.64
N CYS A 61 3.77 -0.20 -18.37
CA CYS A 61 2.98 0.78 -17.64
C CYS A 61 3.51 0.98 -16.21
N GLY A 62 3.04 2.02 -15.54
CA GLY A 62 3.42 2.32 -14.16
C GLY A 62 2.85 3.65 -13.67
N GLY A 63 3.10 3.96 -12.40
CA GLY A 63 2.60 5.17 -11.76
C GLY A 63 2.84 5.13 -10.26
N VAL A 64 1.84 5.57 -9.49
CA VAL A 64 1.95 5.76 -8.05
C VAL A 64 0.80 5.12 -7.28
N TRP A 65 1.06 4.77 -6.02
CA TRP A 65 0.06 4.32 -5.06
C TRP A 65 -0.16 5.38 -3.97
N ASP A 66 -1.35 5.96 -3.97
CA ASP A 66 -1.78 6.96 -2.99
C ASP A 66 -2.34 6.26 -1.74
N LEU A 67 -1.70 6.45 -0.59
CA LEU A 67 -2.12 5.83 0.66
C LEU A 67 -3.50 6.33 1.10
N THR A 68 -4.44 5.41 1.28
CA THR A 68 -5.80 5.72 1.75
C THR A 68 -6.01 5.38 3.23
N SER A 69 -5.36 4.32 3.71
CA SER A 69 -5.40 3.90 5.11
C SER A 69 -4.19 3.05 5.48
N GLN A 70 -3.91 2.95 6.77
CA GLN A 70 -2.85 2.08 7.28
C GLN A 70 -3.27 1.38 8.57
N GLU A 71 -2.78 0.15 8.71
CA GLU A 71 -2.84 -0.65 9.90
C GLU A 71 -1.43 -1.21 10.20
N ARG A 72 -1.28 -1.92 11.32
CA ARG A 72 0.03 -2.41 11.77
C ARG A 72 0.79 -3.22 10.71
N ILE A 73 0.08 -4.06 9.97
CA ILE A 73 0.65 -4.97 8.97
C ILE A 73 0.01 -4.83 7.58
N HIS A 74 -0.98 -3.95 7.44
CA HIS A 74 -1.66 -3.69 6.16
C HIS A 74 -1.51 -2.22 5.79
N LEU A 75 -1.30 -1.96 4.51
CA LEU A 75 -1.38 -0.65 3.90
C LEU A 75 -2.39 -0.70 2.77
N PHE A 76 -3.23 0.32 2.67
CA PHE A 76 -4.29 0.41 1.70
C PHE A 76 -4.04 1.62 0.82
N PHE A 77 -4.16 1.43 -0.49
CA PHE A 77 -3.85 2.46 -1.48
C PHE A 77 -4.92 2.54 -2.57
N ARG A 78 -4.88 3.65 -3.29
CA ARG A 78 -5.50 3.82 -4.60
C ARG A 78 -4.38 3.97 -5.64
N GLU A 79 -4.46 3.20 -6.71
CA GLU A 79 -3.49 3.29 -7.79
C GLU A 79 -3.83 4.42 -8.76
N THR A 80 -2.80 5.13 -9.22
CA THR A 80 -2.85 6.08 -10.32
C THR A 80 -1.78 5.71 -11.35
N ILE A 81 -2.18 5.13 -12.47
CA ILE A 81 -1.31 4.84 -13.63
C ILE A 81 -0.97 6.16 -14.35
N GLU A 82 0.30 6.51 -14.37
CA GLU A 82 0.83 7.76 -14.94
C GLU A 82 1.30 7.60 -16.39
N TYR A 83 1.66 6.38 -16.80
CA TYR A 83 2.01 6.05 -18.18
C TYR A 83 1.58 4.63 -18.56
N GLY A 84 1.36 4.38 -19.85
CA GLY A 84 0.95 3.06 -20.35
C GLY A 84 -0.51 2.72 -20.02
N GLN A 85 -1.39 3.73 -19.93
CA GLN A 85 -2.80 3.57 -19.53
C GLN A 85 -3.60 2.62 -20.44
N ASP A 86 -3.20 2.45 -21.70
CA ASP A 86 -3.85 1.51 -22.62
C ASP A 86 -3.54 0.04 -22.29
N ASN A 87 -2.52 -0.22 -21.46
CA ASN A 87 -2.06 -1.56 -21.11
C ASN A 87 -2.47 -2.00 -19.70
N CYS A 88 -2.96 -1.09 -18.86
CA CYS A 88 -3.19 -1.32 -17.45
C CYS A 88 -4.49 -0.72 -16.97
N ASP A 89 -5.18 -1.45 -16.09
CA ASP A 89 -6.36 -0.93 -15.42
C ASP A 89 -6.01 0.29 -14.55
N GLN A 90 -6.94 1.24 -14.44
CA GLN A 90 -6.73 2.48 -13.71
C GLN A 90 -7.54 2.48 -12.41
N GLY A 91 -7.00 3.10 -11.36
CA GLY A 91 -7.77 3.36 -10.15
C GLY A 91 -8.05 2.09 -9.34
N LEU A 92 -7.15 1.12 -9.35
CA LEU A 92 -7.32 -0.08 -8.53
C LEU A 92 -7.22 0.26 -7.04
N GLU A 93 -8.01 -0.43 -6.22
CA GLU A 93 -7.75 -0.49 -4.79
C GLU A 93 -6.65 -1.52 -4.54
N VAL A 94 -5.59 -1.11 -3.86
CA VAL A 94 -4.41 -1.96 -3.61
C VAL A 94 -4.27 -2.19 -2.12
N ARG A 95 -4.07 -3.45 -1.72
CA ARG A 95 -3.83 -3.84 -0.33
C ARG A 95 -2.48 -4.51 -0.22
N VAL A 96 -1.59 -3.95 0.60
CA VAL A 96 -0.26 -4.51 0.85
C VAL A 96 -0.22 -5.08 2.25
N LYS A 97 0.12 -6.36 2.37
CA LYS A 97 0.26 -7.08 3.63
C LYS A 97 1.71 -7.45 3.88
N ARG A 98 2.21 -7.13 5.08
CA ARG A 98 3.52 -7.59 5.52
C ARG A 98 3.49 -9.07 5.90
N ILE A 99 4.26 -9.89 5.19
CA ILE A 99 4.43 -11.32 5.51
C ILE A 99 5.66 -11.52 6.40
N SER A 100 6.78 -10.89 6.05
CA SER A 100 8.02 -10.92 6.83
C SER A 100 8.79 -9.61 6.68
N LYS A 101 10.06 -9.57 7.10
CA LYS A 101 10.94 -8.41 6.89
C LYS A 101 11.20 -8.17 5.39
N ASP A 102 11.29 -9.24 4.62
CA ASP A 102 11.77 -9.22 3.24
C ASP A 102 10.72 -9.75 2.25
N LYS A 103 9.49 -9.98 2.71
CA LYS A 103 8.37 -10.43 1.88
C LYS A 103 7.08 -9.68 2.19
N ILE A 104 6.40 -9.25 1.14
CA ILE A 104 5.06 -8.66 1.18
C ILE A 104 4.16 -9.36 0.17
N GLU A 105 2.87 -9.30 0.44
CA GLU A 105 1.80 -9.72 -0.45
C GLU A 105 1.01 -8.48 -0.87
N VAL A 106 0.62 -8.41 -2.13
CA VAL A 106 -0.17 -7.32 -2.70
C VAL A 106 -1.44 -7.92 -3.29
N GLU A 107 -2.58 -7.28 -3.05
CA GLU A 107 -3.86 -7.62 -3.67
C GLU A 107 -4.36 -6.42 -4.47
N TYR A 108 -4.90 -6.68 -5.66
CA TYR A 108 -5.47 -5.67 -6.54
C TYR A 108 -6.97 -5.91 -6.70
N TRP A 109 -7.75 -4.86 -6.48
CA TRP A 109 -9.21 -4.91 -6.43
C TRP A 109 -9.81 -3.86 -7.37
N VAL A 110 -10.86 -4.23 -8.11
CA VAL A 110 -11.67 -3.28 -8.87
C VAL A 110 -12.96 -3.05 -8.12
N ALA A 111 -13.21 -1.80 -7.71
CA ALA A 111 -14.38 -1.42 -6.92
C ALA A 111 -15.74 -1.78 -7.56
N SER A 112 -15.78 -2.03 -8.88
CA SER A 112 -17.01 -2.28 -9.64
C SER A 112 -17.34 -3.74 -9.98
N TYR A 113 -16.41 -4.70 -9.81
CA TYR A 113 -16.60 -6.06 -10.37
C TYR A 113 -16.81 -7.16 -9.33
N THR A 114 -16.10 -7.15 -8.20
CA THR A 114 -16.16 -8.25 -7.22
C THR A 114 -16.04 -7.72 -5.80
N LEU A 115 -16.99 -8.10 -4.93
CA LEU A 115 -16.96 -7.75 -3.51
C LEU A 115 -16.13 -8.74 -2.67
N ASP A 116 -15.87 -9.93 -3.20
CA ASP A 116 -15.43 -11.06 -2.37
C ASP A 116 -13.97 -11.47 -2.60
N GLU A 117 -13.40 -11.24 -3.80
CA GLU A 117 -12.04 -11.69 -4.16
C GLU A 117 -11.28 -10.65 -5.00
N PRO A 118 -9.94 -10.56 -4.86
CA PRO A 118 -9.11 -9.70 -5.69
C PRO A 118 -9.03 -10.20 -7.12
N ILE A 119 -8.86 -9.28 -8.08
CA ILE A 119 -8.65 -9.65 -9.50
C ILE A 119 -7.23 -10.16 -9.74
N ALA A 120 -6.28 -9.72 -8.92
CA ALA A 120 -4.90 -10.15 -8.99
C ALA A 120 -4.23 -10.11 -7.62
N THR A 121 -3.15 -10.88 -7.49
CA THR A 121 -2.25 -10.80 -6.34
C THR A 121 -0.81 -10.70 -6.80
N ALA A 122 0.09 -10.16 -5.97
CA ALA A 122 1.53 -10.23 -6.20
C ALA A 122 2.28 -10.63 -4.94
N GLN A 123 3.41 -11.30 -5.12
CA GLN A 123 4.32 -11.66 -4.04
C GLN A 123 5.65 -10.95 -4.28
N LEU A 124 5.96 -9.94 -3.47
CA LEU A 124 7.16 -9.13 -3.65
C LEU A 124 8.20 -9.44 -2.56
N THR A 125 9.46 -9.46 -2.99
CA THR A 125 10.63 -9.64 -2.16
C THR A 125 11.43 -8.34 -2.12
N ARG A 126 12.01 -8.03 -0.96
CA ARG A 126 12.84 -6.84 -0.79
C ARG A 126 14.07 -6.92 -1.68
N ILE A 127 14.35 -5.83 -2.39
CA ILE A 127 15.62 -5.65 -3.10
C ILE A 127 16.69 -5.30 -2.06
N PRO A 128 17.77 -6.08 -1.94
CA PRO A 128 18.87 -5.74 -1.03
C PRO A 128 19.46 -4.39 -1.43
N GLN A 129 19.53 -3.45 -0.49
CA GLN A 129 20.35 -2.26 -0.68
C GLN A 129 21.82 -2.71 -0.62
N GLY A 130 22.58 -2.45 -1.69
CA GLY A 130 24.00 -2.81 -1.75
C GLY A 130 24.74 -2.31 -0.51
N GLN A 131 25.56 -3.20 0.08
CA GLN A 131 26.50 -2.86 1.15
C GLN A 131 27.55 -1.86 0.69
#